data_AF-A0A1F2T9X3-F1
#
_entry.id   AF-A0A1F2T9X3-F1
#
_cell.length_a   1.000
_cell.length_b   1.000
_cell.length_c   1.000
_cell.angle_alpha   90.00
_cell.angle_beta   90.00
_cell.angle_gamma   90.00
#
_symmetry.space_group_name_H-M   'P 1'
#
loop_
_entity.id
_entity.type
_entity.pdbx_description
1 polymer ?
#
loop_
_entity_poly.entity_id
_entity_poly.type
_entity_poly.pdbx_seq_one_letter_code
_entity_poly.pdbx_strand_id
1 'polypeptide(L)'
;MLLRRSIVKLIIGLALLSHAGNLLIFTAAGVTRGRPPLIAEGATVPAPPFADPLPQALILTAIVISFGVLAFALVLVHRTHQSVGSDDLDDMKATDT
;
A
#
# COMPACT_ATOMS: atom_id res chain seq x y z
N MET A 1 12.01 -9.52 1.08
CA MET A 1 11.38 -9.83 -0.22
C MET A 1 11.84 -8.90 -1.32
N LEU A 2 11.94 -7.59 -1.06
CA LEU A 2 12.48 -6.58 -1.99
C LEU A 2 13.86 -6.90 -2.57
N LEU A 3 14.75 -7.53 -1.78
CA LEU A 3 16.11 -7.88 -2.19
C LEU A 3 16.22 -9.26 -2.90
N ARG A 4 15.09 -9.89 -3.25
CA ARG A 4 15.11 -11.18 -3.97
C ARG A 4 15.14 -10.92 -5.47
N ARG A 5 15.84 -11.80 -6.20
CA ARG A 5 15.93 -11.77 -7.67
C ARG A 5 14.60 -11.98 -8.40
N SER A 6 13.67 -12.70 -7.79
CA SER A 6 12.36 -12.95 -8.39
C SER A 6 11.49 -11.70 -8.33
N ILE A 7 11.03 -11.24 -9.50
CA ILE A 7 10.17 -10.06 -9.63
C ILE A 7 8.86 -10.23 -8.85
N VAL A 8 8.26 -11.42 -8.87
CA VAL A 8 7.04 -11.73 -8.09
C VAL A 8 7.27 -11.49 -6.59
N LYS A 9 8.43 -11.92 -6.07
CA LYS A 9 8.78 -11.67 -4.66
C LYS A 9 9.00 -10.17 -4.39
N LEU A 10 9.49 -9.41 -5.36
CA LEU A 10 9.62 -7.96 -5.25
C LEU A 10 8.24 -7.29 -5.15
N ILE A 11 7.26 -7.67 -5.98
CA ILE A 11 5.89 -7.14 -5.94
C ILE A 11 5.23 -7.44 -4.59
N ILE A 12 5.32 -8.68 -4.09
CA ILE A 12 4.80 -9.05 -2.77
C ILE A 12 5.51 -8.23 -1.69
N GLY A 13 6.82 -8.02 -1.82
CA GLY A 13 7.59 -7.16 -0.92
C GLY A 13 7.10 -5.71 -0.87
N LEU A 14 6.78 -5.12 -2.02
CA LEU A 14 6.19 -3.78 -2.12
C LEU A 14 4.81 -3.72 -1.46
N ALA A 15 3.94 -4.70 -1.73
CA ALA A 15 2.61 -4.76 -1.11
C ALA A 15 2.70 -4.85 0.42
N LEU A 16 3.58 -5.72 0.94
CA LEU A 16 3.82 -5.84 2.38
C LEU A 16 4.38 -4.54 2.99
N LEU A 17 5.26 -3.83 2.28
CA LEU A 17 5.80 -2.55 2.74
C LEU A 17 4.71 -1.47 2.82
N SER A 18 3.81 -1.41 1.83
CA SER A 18 2.65 -0.52 1.87
C SER A 18 1.73 -0.81 3.06
N HIS A 19 1.44 -2.08 3.34
CA HIS A 19 0.67 -2.45 4.54
C HIS A 19 1.39 -2.10 5.84
N ALA A 20 2.70 -2.31 5.92
CA ALA A 20 3.50 -1.91 7.07
C ALA A 20 3.49 -0.39 7.29
N GLY A 21 3.58 0.40 6.22
CA GLY A 21 3.44 1.86 6.28
C GLY A 21 2.08 2.31 6.82
N ASN A 22 1.00 1.67 6.36
CA ASN A 22 -0.35 1.96 6.88
C ASN A 22 -0.47 1.63 8.37
N LEU A 23 0.07 0.49 8.81
CA LEU A 23 0.11 0.11 10.22
C LEU A 23 1.00 1.04 11.06
N LEU A 24 2.09 1.53 10.49
CA LEU A 24 2.95 2.51 11.15
C LEU A 24 2.20 3.82 11.40
N ILE A 25 1.47 4.34 10.40
CA ILE A 25 0.62 5.53 10.57
C ILE A 25 -0.45 5.26 11.65
N PHE A 26 -1.10 4.11 11.60
CA PHE A 26 -2.15 3.73 12.56
C PHE A 26 -1.62 3.68 14.00
N THR A 27 -0.44 3.09 14.21
CA THR A 27 0.14 2.94 15.55
C THR A 27 0.77 4.24 16.06
N ALA A 28 1.42 5.01 15.18
CA ALA A 28 2.03 6.31 15.53
C ALA A 28 0.99 7.36 15.95
N ALA A 29 -0.23 7.27 15.43
CA ALA A 29 -1.30 8.20 15.74
C ALA A 29 -1.97 8.00 17.12
N GLY A 30 -1.63 6.94 17.85
CA GLY A 30 -2.24 6.63 19.14
C GLY A 30 -3.53 5.83 18.99
N VAL A 31 -3.44 4.53 19.30
CA VAL A 31 -4.59 3.62 19.21
C VAL A 31 -5.51 3.81 20.42
N THR A 32 -6.58 4.56 20.24
CA THR A 32 -7.65 4.70 21.24
C THR A 32 -8.82 3.79 20.92
N ARG A 33 -9.37 3.12 21.95
CA ARG A 33 -10.65 2.40 21.84
C ARG A 33 -11.79 3.41 21.90
N GLY A 34 -12.03 4.10 20.78
CA GLY A 34 -13.13 5.03 20.59
C GLY A 34 -14.19 4.50 19.63
N ARG A 35 -15.33 5.18 19.60
CA ARG A 35 -16.35 5.01 18.55
C ARG A 35 -15.80 5.53 17.20
N PRO A 36 -16.34 5.07 16.07
CA PRO A 36 -16.03 5.68 14.77
C PRO A 36 -16.33 7.20 14.80
N PRO A 37 -15.51 8.03 14.12
CA PRO A 37 -15.70 9.48 14.07
C PRO A 37 -16.85 9.85 13.12
N LEU A 38 -18.06 9.39 13.44
CA LEU A 38 -19.28 9.66 12.69
C LEU A 38 -20.19 10.57 13.52
N ILE A 39 -20.70 11.62 12.88
CA ILE A 39 -21.63 12.57 13.50
C ILE A 39 -23.05 11.99 13.34
N ALA A 40 -23.76 11.85 14.46
CA ALA A 40 -25.14 11.39 14.46
C ALA A 40 -26.08 12.49 13.94
N GLU A 41 -27.24 12.08 13.45
CA GLU A 41 -28.26 13.02 12.97
C GLU A 41 -28.70 13.97 14.10
N GLY A 42 -28.71 15.28 13.82
CA GLY A 42 -29.01 16.33 14.81
C GLY A 42 -27.84 16.71 15.74
N ALA A 43 -26.68 16.06 15.63
CA ALA A 43 -25.48 16.42 16.38
C ALA A 43 -24.50 17.28 15.55
N THR A 44 -23.66 18.06 16.22
CA THR A 44 -22.59 18.85 15.59
C THR A 44 -21.21 18.21 15.75
N VAL A 45 -21.05 17.29 16.71
CA VAL A 45 -19.79 16.61 17.04
C VAL A 45 -20.03 15.11 17.27
N PRO A 46 -19.03 14.24 17.03
CA PRO A 46 -19.14 12.82 17.33
C PRO A 46 -19.26 12.57 18.84
N ALA A 47 -19.94 11.49 19.22
CA ALA A 47 -20.09 11.08 20.62
C ALA A 47 -18.73 10.65 21.22
N PRO A 48 -18.22 11.32 22.27
CA PRO A 48 -16.96 10.93 22.91
C PRO A 48 -17.06 9.61 23.70
N PRO A 49 -15.97 8.82 23.81
CA PRO A 49 -14.70 8.96 23.10
C PRO A 49 -14.82 8.45 21.65
N PHE A 50 -14.26 9.18 20.69
CA PHE A 50 -14.19 8.77 19.28
C PHE A 50 -12.74 8.69 18.82
N ALA A 51 -12.48 7.86 17.81
CA ALA A 51 -11.14 7.72 17.23
C ALA A 51 -10.78 8.95 16.39
N ASP A 52 -9.51 9.37 16.40
CA ASP A 52 -9.04 10.48 15.56
C ASP A 52 -9.31 10.18 14.06
N PRO A 53 -10.04 11.05 13.34
CA PRO A 53 -10.30 10.86 11.92
C PRO A 53 -9.08 11.15 11.03
N LEU A 54 -8.08 11.91 11.48
CA LEU A 54 -6.94 12.31 10.65
C LEU A 54 -6.09 11.12 10.18
N PRO A 55 -5.66 10.18 11.03
CA PRO A 55 -4.89 9.02 10.61
C PRO A 55 -5.68 8.12 9.65
N GLN A 56 -6.99 8.03 9.83
CA GLN A 56 -7.87 7.22 8.97
C GLN A 56 -7.91 7.78 7.55
N ALA A 57 -8.04 9.11 7.40
CA ALA A 57 -8.02 9.78 6.11
C ALA A 57 -6.63 9.64 5.42
N LEU A 58 -5.54 9.75 6.19
CA LEU A 58 -4.18 9.56 5.68
C LEU A 58 -3.95 8.13 5.19
N ILE A 59 -4.39 7.12 5.95
CA ILE A 59 -4.27 5.71 5.57
C ILE A 59 -5.10 5.41 4.31
N LEU A 60 -6.33 5.92 4.21
CA LEU A 60 -7.15 5.74 3.02
C LEU A 60 -6.48 6.31 1.77
N THR A 61 -5.87 7.50 1.90
CA THR A 61 -5.09 8.12 0.82
C THR A 61 -3.88 7.27 0.44
N ALA A 62 -3.12 6.78 1.44
CA ALA A 62 -1.96 5.93 1.23
C ALA A 62 -2.31 4.59 0.57
N ILE A 63 -3.47 4.00 0.89
CA ILE A 63 -3.99 2.78 0.25
C ILE A 63 -4.21 3.01 -1.24
N VAL A 64 -4.88 4.10 -1.63
CA VAL A 64 -5.18 4.39 -3.04
C VAL A 64 -3.90 4.64 -3.85
N ILE A 65 -2.95 5.40 -3.29
CA ILE A 65 -1.63 5.62 -3.93
C ILE A 65 -0.88 4.30 -4.10
N SER A 66 -0.81 3.49 -3.02
CA SER A 66 -0.13 2.19 -3.05
C SER A 66 -0.75 1.25 -4.09
N PHE A 67 -2.07 1.24 -4.20
CA PHE A 67 -2.79 0.46 -5.19
C PHE A 67 -2.42 0.88 -6.62
N GLY A 68 -2.40 2.20 -6.91
CA GLY A 68 -2.00 2.71 -8.22
C GLY A 68 -0.58 2.32 -8.60
N VAL A 69 0.37 2.46 -7.67
CA VAL A 69 1.78 2.06 -7.87
C VAL A 69 1.90 0.55 -8.07
N LEU A 70 1.16 -0.27 -7.32
CA LEU A 70 1.20 -1.72 -7.44
C LEU A 70 0.61 -2.20 -8.77
N ALA A 71 -0.52 -1.62 -9.19
CA ALA A 71 -1.15 -1.93 -10.48
C ALA A 71 -0.21 -1.56 -11.65
N PHE A 72 0.42 -0.38 -11.58
CA PHE A 72 1.43 0.02 -12.56
C PHE A 72 2.61 -0.94 -12.59
N ALA A 73 3.16 -1.30 -11.42
CA ALA A 73 4.26 -2.25 -11.32
C ALA A 73 3.89 -3.63 -11.89
N LEU A 74 2.68 -4.13 -11.62
CA LEU A 74 2.19 -5.39 -12.19
C LEU A 74 2.13 -5.35 -13.72
N VAL A 75 1.59 -4.28 -14.30
CA VAL A 75 1.53 -4.12 -15.76
C VAL A 75 2.93 -4.00 -16.36
N LEU A 76 3.82 -3.26 -15.71
CA LEU A 76 5.21 -3.13 -16.14
C LEU A 76 5.90 -4.48 -16.16
N VAL A 77 5.78 -5.25 -15.08
CA VAL A 77 6.37 -6.60 -14.97
C VAL A 77 5.79 -7.54 -16.02
N HIS A 78 4.47 -7.50 -16.23
CA HIS A 78 3.84 -8.31 -17.26
C HIS A 78 4.38 -7.98 -18.66
N ARG A 79 4.55 -6.69 -18.98
CA ARG A 79 5.13 -6.25 -20.25
C ARG A 79 6.59 -6.67 -20.38
N THR A 80 7.38 -6.53 -19.32
CA THR A 80 8.79 -6.90 -19.36
C THR A 80 8.98 -8.41 -19.49
N HIS A 81 8.16 -9.21 -18.82
CA HIS A 81 8.17 -10.67 -18.99
C HIS A 81 7.80 -11.09 -20.42
N GLN A 82 6.86 -10.39 -21.07
CA GLN A 82 6.57 -10.65 -22.50
C GLN A 82 7.76 -10.35 -23.42
N SER A 83 8.55 -9.33 -23.11
CA SER A 83 9.71 -8.94 -23.93
C SER A 83 10.96 -9.79 -23.67
N VAL A 84 11.25 -10.11 -22.40
CA VAL A 84 12.51 -10.77 -21.99
C VAL A 84 12.33 -12.28 -21.79
N GLY A 85 11.11 -12.74 -21.45
CA GLY A 85 10.81 -14.15 -21.21
C GLY A 85 11.38 -14.72 -19.89
N SER A 86 11.97 -13.89 -19.03
CA SER A 86 12.49 -14.28 -17.71
C SER A 86 11.92 -13.40 -16.60
N ASP A 87 11.69 -14.02 -15.43
CA ASP A 87 11.26 -13.40 -14.17
C ASP A 87 12.43 -13.21 -13.17
N ASP A 88 13.67 -13.54 -13.59
CA ASP A 88 14.90 -13.26 -12.83
C ASP A 88 15.45 -11.90 -13.23
N LEU A 89 15.55 -10.99 -12.25
CA LEU A 89 16.10 -9.65 -12.44
C LEU A 89 17.53 -9.65 -12.99
N ASP A 90 18.34 -10.69 -12.74
CA ASP A 90 19.70 -10.77 -13.28
C ASP A 90 19.72 -11.12 -14.78
N ASP A 91 18.66 -11.69 -15.35
CA ASP A 91 18.59 -11.98 -16.79
C ASP A 91 18.15 -10.74 -17.60
N MET A 92 17.63 -9.71 -16.92
CA MET A 92 17.06 -8.51 -17.52
C MET A 92 18.13 -7.44 -17.81
N LYS A 93 19.22 -7.81 -18.48
CA LYS A 93 20.36 -6.90 -18.76
C LYS A 93 20.34 -6.25 -20.14
N ALA A 94 19.55 -6.77 -21.09
CA ALA A 94 19.44 -6.23 -22.44
C ALA A 94 18.05 -6.53 -23.04
N THR A 95 17.56 -5.64 -23.89
CA THR A 95 16.30 -5.79 -24.64
C THR A 95 16.53 -6.25 -26.09
N ASP A 96 17.79 -6.26 -26.54
CA ASP A 96 18.18 -6.58 -27.91
C ASP A 96 18.57 -8.07 -28.05
N THR A 97 17.90 -8.75 -28.96
CA THR A 97 18.45 -9.87 -29.73
C THR A 97 18.93 -9.36 -31.08
#